data_AF-A0A963IP29-F1
#
_entry.id   AF-A0A963IP29-F1
#
_cell.length_a   1.000
_cell.length_b   1.000
_cell.length_c   1.000
_cell.angle_alpha   90.00
_cell.angle_beta   90.00
_cell.angle_gamma   90.00
#
_symmetry.space_group_name_H-M   'P 1'
#
loop_
_entity.id
_entity.type
_entity.pdbx_description
1 polymer ?
#
loop_
_entity_poly.entity_id
_entity_poly.type
_entity_poly.pdbx_seq_one_letter_code
_entity_poly.pdbx_strand_id
1 'polypeptide(L)'
;MSQKTAEGYRVACPRCAGTGRVERHANVKGGVCFACNGSGYRVRKSPPSAPAQRFAVSACSRRTGERVSPVFWLLAKTERAALTRARAQIAKGNGYDPATVEVSA
;
A
#
# COMPACT_ATOMS: atom_id res chain seq x y z
N MET A 1 3.41 -10.15 10.31
CA MET A 1 4.24 -9.69 11.45
C MET A 1 5.70 -9.75 11.04
N SER A 2 6.46 -8.65 11.18
CA SER A 2 7.88 -8.62 10.83
C SER A 2 8.73 -8.50 12.08
N GLN A 3 9.70 -9.41 12.21
CA GLN A 3 10.63 -9.44 13.33
C GLN A 3 11.98 -8.85 12.89
N LYS A 4 12.54 -7.96 13.70
CA LYS A 4 13.89 -7.39 13.50
C LYS A 4 14.91 -8.42 13.98
N THR A 5 15.91 -8.72 13.16
CA THR A 5 17.01 -9.66 13.44
C THR A 5 18.35 -8.97 13.21
N ALA A 6 19.45 -9.59 13.66
CA ALA A 6 20.81 -9.08 13.42
C ALA A 6 21.12 -8.88 11.92
N GLU A 7 20.45 -9.63 11.04
CA GLU A 7 20.67 -9.64 9.59
C GLU A 7 19.68 -8.75 8.81
N GLY A 8 18.63 -8.22 9.47
CA GLY A 8 17.59 -7.39 8.83
C GLY A 8 16.16 -7.71 9.31
N TYR A 9 15.16 -7.41 8.48
CA TYR A 9 13.74 -7.60 8.77
C TYR A 9 13.20 -8.85 8.08
N ARG A 10 12.67 -9.79 8.86
CA ARG A 10 11.96 -10.94 8.31
C ARG A 10 10.59 -10.50 7.82
N VAL A 11 10.34 -10.70 6.53
CA VAL A 11 9.05 -10.43 5.88
C VAL A 11 8.49 -11.75 5.36
N ALA A 12 7.19 -11.97 5.56
CA ALA A 12 6.51 -13.16 5.08
C ALA A 12 6.79 -13.38 3.59
N CYS A 13 7.13 -14.62 3.22
CA CYS A 13 7.38 -14.95 1.83
C CYS A 13 6.07 -14.83 1.03
N PRO A 14 6.02 -14.00 -0.03
CA PRO A 14 4.78 -13.72 -0.76
C PRO A 14 4.24 -14.94 -1.53
N ARG A 15 5.10 -15.93 -1.81
CA ARG A 15 4.73 -17.17 -2.52
C ARG A 15 3.97 -18.16 -1.64
N CYS A 16 4.24 -18.19 -0.34
CA CYS A 16 3.62 -19.13 0.60
C CYS A 16 2.88 -18.42 1.73
N ALA A 17 2.69 -17.10 1.63
CA ALA A 17 2.06 -16.26 2.65
C ALA A 17 2.63 -16.44 4.08
N GLY A 18 3.89 -16.85 4.23
CA GLY A 18 4.51 -17.05 5.55
C GLY A 18 4.62 -18.51 6.02
N THR A 19 3.96 -19.46 5.36
CA THR A 19 3.84 -20.84 5.86
C THR A 19 5.08 -21.69 5.62
N GLY A 20 5.95 -21.27 4.70
CA GLY A 20 7.08 -22.08 4.23
C GLY A 20 6.67 -23.24 3.31
N ARG A 21 5.37 -23.42 3.06
CA ARG A 21 4.82 -24.51 2.24
C ARG A 21 3.88 -24.00 1.16
N VAL A 22 3.84 -24.71 0.03
CA VAL A 22 2.91 -24.49 -1.08
C VAL A 22 2.26 -25.83 -1.36
N GLU A 23 0.96 -25.96 -1.09
CA GLU A 23 0.22 -27.23 -1.22
C GLU A 23 0.28 -27.81 -2.63
N ARG A 24 0.34 -26.94 -3.66
CA ARG A 24 0.54 -27.37 -5.05
C ARG A 24 1.84 -28.16 -5.26
N HIS A 25 2.83 -27.96 -4.40
CA HIS A 25 4.08 -28.71 -4.41
C HIS A 25 4.08 -29.89 -3.42
N ALA A 26 2.94 -30.31 -2.84
CA ALA A 26 2.89 -31.36 -1.83
C ALA A 26 3.64 -32.63 -2.27
N ASN A 27 3.50 -33.00 -3.55
CA ASN A 27 4.16 -34.16 -4.14
C ASN A 27 5.66 -33.95 -4.47
N VAL A 28 6.17 -32.72 -4.36
CA VAL A 28 7.56 -32.35 -4.66
C VAL A 28 8.25 -31.83 -3.40
N LYS A 29 9.17 -32.62 -2.83
CA LYS A 29 9.82 -32.32 -1.54
C LYS A 29 8.81 -31.99 -0.43
N GLY A 30 7.65 -32.65 -0.39
CA GLY A 30 6.67 -32.50 0.69
C GLY A 30 6.05 -31.10 0.79
N GLY A 31 5.94 -30.34 -0.32
CA GLY A 31 5.29 -29.04 -0.32
C GLY A 31 6.19 -27.86 0.04
N VAL A 32 7.51 -28.04 0.13
CA VAL A 32 8.41 -26.94 0.51
C VAL A 32 8.32 -25.78 -0.49
N CYS A 33 8.18 -24.56 0.04
CA CYS A 33 8.23 -23.35 -0.78
C CYS A 33 9.66 -23.10 -1.23
N PHE A 34 9.97 -23.41 -2.49
CA PHE A 34 11.30 -23.20 -3.09
C PHE A 34 11.74 -21.73 -3.05
N ALA A 35 10.79 -20.79 -3.06
CA ALA A 35 11.07 -19.36 -3.06
C ALA A 35 11.63 -18.82 -1.74
N CYS A 36 11.46 -19.54 -0.63
CA CYS A 36 12.08 -19.25 0.68
C CYS A 36 12.77 -20.47 1.28
N ASN A 37 12.94 -21.54 0.48
CA ASN A 37 13.47 -22.83 0.91
C ASN A 37 12.87 -23.34 2.24
N GLY A 38 11.55 -23.20 2.40
CA GLY A 38 10.85 -23.69 3.60
C GLY A 38 10.84 -22.77 4.82
N SER A 39 11.61 -21.66 4.83
CA SER A 39 11.70 -20.77 6.00
C SER A 39 10.41 -19.98 6.29
N GLY A 40 9.53 -19.83 5.30
CA GLY A 40 8.34 -18.97 5.39
C GLY A 40 8.63 -17.47 5.30
N TYR A 41 9.87 -17.02 5.33
CA TYR A 41 10.22 -15.60 5.29
C TYR A 41 11.37 -15.28 4.33
N ARG A 42 11.51 -13.99 4.01
CA ARG A 42 12.68 -13.43 3.34
C ARG A 42 13.24 -12.31 4.20
N VAL A 43 14.56 -12.20 4.27
CA VAL A 43 15.22 -11.11 4.98
C VAL A 43 15.34 -9.91 4.05
N ARG A 44 14.88 -8.76 4.51
CA ARG A 44 15.08 -7.47 3.84
C ARG A 44 15.96 -6.58 4.70
N LYS A 45 16.86 -5.82 4.07
CA LYS A 45 17.73 -4.85 4.76
C LYS A 45 16.95 -3.66 5.33
N SER A 46 15.86 -3.27 4.66
CA SER A 46 14.98 -2.18 5.09
C SER A 46 13.71 -2.69 5.78
N PRO A 47 13.14 -1.90 6.70
CA PRO A 47 11.86 -2.24 7.32
C PRO A 47 10.75 -2.34 6.26
N PRO A 48 9.81 -3.28 6.41
CA PRO A 48 8.64 -3.33 5.55
C PRO A 48 7.88 -2.00 5.68
N SER A 49 7.58 -1.39 4.53
CA SER A 49 6.72 -0.21 4.51
C SER A 49 5.31 -0.57 4.96
N ALA A 50 4.67 0.31 5.72
CA ALA A 50 3.24 0.22 5.97
C ALA A 50 2.47 0.08 4.64
N PRO A 51 1.42 -0.75 4.59
CA PRO A 51 0.60 -0.88 3.39
C PRO A 51 0.00 0.48 3.03
N ALA A 52 -0.12 0.76 1.74
CA ALA A 52 -0.83 1.94 1.29
C ALA A 52 -2.33 1.74 1.57
N GLN A 53 -2.95 2.72 2.22
CA GLN A 53 -4.39 2.80 2.42
C GLN A 53 -5.03 3.57 1.27
N ARG A 54 -6.31 3.30 1.04
CA ARG A 54 -7.11 3.98 0.02
C ARG A 54 -7.76 5.20 0.68
N PHE A 55 -7.58 6.36 0.08
CA PHE A 55 -8.15 7.62 0.54
C PHE A 55 -9.13 8.16 -0.50
N ALA A 56 -10.30 8.59 -0.04
CA ALA A 56 -11.28 9.36 -0.80
C ALA A 56 -10.83 10.83 -0.82
N VAL A 57 -10.68 11.40 -2.01
CA VAL A 57 -10.30 12.82 -2.17
C VAL A 57 -11.54 13.64 -2.40
N SER A 58 -11.74 14.68 -1.59
CA SER A 58 -12.85 15.62 -1.71
C SER A 58 -12.32 17.02 -2.04
N ALA A 59 -13.02 17.76 -2.89
CA ALA A 59 -12.65 19.14 -3.22
C ALA A 59 -13.87 19.93 -3.73
N CYS A 60 -13.82 21.25 -3.65
CA CYS A 60 -14.84 22.12 -4.20
C CYS A 60 -14.66 22.29 -5.72
N SER A 61 -15.76 22.19 -6.45
CA SER A 61 -15.83 22.50 -7.88
C SER A 61 -15.59 23.99 -8.11
N ARG A 62 -14.69 24.36 -9.01
CA ARG A 62 -14.48 25.77 -9.39
C ARG A 62 -15.68 26.36 -10.14
N ARG A 63 -16.51 25.49 -10.75
CA ARG A 63 -17.66 25.90 -11.57
C ARG A 63 -18.90 26.17 -10.72
N THR A 64 -19.19 25.30 -9.75
CA THR A 64 -20.42 25.36 -8.95
C THR A 64 -20.17 25.80 -7.51
N GLY A 65 -18.92 25.81 -7.04
CA GLY A 65 -18.58 26.07 -5.64
C GLY A 65 -18.90 24.92 -4.69
N GLU A 66 -19.61 23.89 -5.17
CA GLU A 66 -20.05 22.77 -4.35
C GLU A 66 -18.91 21.81 -4.02
N ARG A 67 -18.96 21.25 -2.80
CA ARG A 67 -18.04 20.19 -2.37
C ARG A 67 -18.43 18.87 -3.02
N VAL A 68 -17.50 18.26 -3.75
CA VAL A 68 -17.68 16.93 -4.34
C VAL A 68 -16.83 15.92 -3.58
N SER A 69 -17.46 14.82 -3.16
CA SER A 69 -16.81 13.72 -2.44
C SER A 69 -17.32 12.35 -2.91
N PRO A 70 -16.45 11.43 -3.37
CA PRO A 70 -15.07 11.66 -3.79
C PRO A 70 -14.99 12.22 -5.22
N VAL A 71 -14.03 13.10 -5.47
CA VAL A 71 -13.58 13.44 -6.83
C VAL A 71 -12.82 12.26 -7.44
N PHE A 72 -11.94 11.63 -6.66
CA PHE A 72 -11.23 10.41 -7.05
C PHE A 72 -10.69 9.67 -5.82
N TRP A 73 -10.24 8.44 -6.05
CA TRP A 73 -9.58 7.61 -5.04
C TRP A 73 -8.08 7.61 -5.27
N LEU A 74 -7.29 7.66 -4.20
CA LEU A 74 -5.84 7.51 -4.26
C LEU A 74 -5.33 6.51 -3.22
N LEU A 75 -4.19 5.88 -3.50
CA LEU A 75 -3.47 5.05 -2.55
C LEU A 75 -2.29 5.81 -1.95
N ALA A 76 -2.20 5.89 -0.63
CA ALA A 76 -1.11 6.55 0.08
C ALA A 76 -0.76 5.83 1.39
N LYS A 77 0.48 5.99 1.87
CA LYS A 77 0.91 5.40 3.14
C LYS A 77 0.46 6.19 4.37
N THR A 78 0.21 7.49 4.19
CA THR A 78 -0.21 8.41 5.25
C THR A 78 -1.19 9.42 4.67
N GLU A 79 -2.04 9.96 5.53
CA GLU A 79 -2.98 11.03 5.17
C GLU A 79 -2.26 12.28 4.64
N ARG A 80 -1.14 12.67 5.25
CA ARG A 80 -0.32 13.80 4.76
C ARG A 80 0.21 13.55 3.34
N ALA A 81 0.65 12.33 3.03
CA ALA A 81 1.07 11.98 1.68
C ALA A 81 -0.12 11.94 0.71
N ALA A 82 -1.29 11.51 1.17
CA ALA A 82 -2.53 11.55 0.41
C ALA A 82 -2.89 12.99 0.02
N LEU A 83 -2.91 13.90 1.00
CA LEU A 83 -3.24 15.31 0.81
C LEU A 83 -2.29 16.00 -0.18
N THR A 84 -0.97 15.83 0.00
CA THR A 84 0.02 16.44 -0.91
C THR A 84 -0.16 15.95 -2.35
N ARG A 85 -0.38 14.64 -2.55
CA ARG A 85 -0.58 14.06 -3.88
C ARG A 85 -1.92 14.49 -4.48
N ALA A 86 -2.97 14.55 -3.67
CA ALA A 86 -4.29 15.00 -4.09
C ALA A 86 -4.27 16.45 -4.59
N ARG A 87 -3.64 17.36 -3.82
CA ARG A 87 -3.44 18.76 -4.21
C ARG A 87 -2.66 18.89 -5.51
N ALA A 88 -1.54 18.17 -5.62
CA ALA A 88 -0.73 18.18 -6.84
C ALA A 88 -1.49 17.66 -8.06
N GLN A 89 -2.36 16.66 -7.90
CA GLN A 89 -3.18 16.12 -8.98
C GLN A 89 -4.29 17.08 -9.39
N ILE A 90 -4.96 17.74 -8.45
CA ILE A 90 -5.99 18.74 -8.75
C ILE A 90 -5.39 20.00 -9.40
N ALA A 91 -4.20 20.41 -8.96
CA ALA A 91 -3.48 21.55 -9.52
C ALA A 91 -3.09 21.34 -11.00
N LYS A 92 -3.01 20.10 -11.49
CA LYS A 92 -2.75 19.81 -12.92
C LYS A 92 -3.93 20.12 -13.84
N GLY A 93 -5.11 20.42 -13.29
CA GLY A 93 -6.28 20.83 -14.06
C GLY A 93 -7.36 19.75 -14.12
N ASN A 94 -8.20 19.69 -13.08
CA ASN A 94 -9.40 18.83 -13.03
C ASN A 94 -10.69 19.62 -12.75
N GLY A 95 -10.67 20.96 -12.81
CA GLY A 95 -11.86 21.79 -12.53
C GLY A 95 -12.21 21.96 -11.05
N TYR A 96 -11.38 21.43 -10.14
CA TYR A 96 -11.53 21.58 -8.69
C TYR A 96 -10.49 22.52 -8.09
N ASP A 97 -10.78 23.12 -6.93
CA ASP A 97 -9.86 24.01 -6.25
C ASP A 97 -8.86 23.22 -5.37
N PRO A 98 -7.54 23.26 -5.66
CA PRO A 98 -6.52 22.59 -4.86
C PRO A 98 -6.42 23.10 -3.41
N ALA A 99 -6.91 24.30 -3.10
CA ALA A 99 -6.92 24.82 -1.74
C ALA A 99 -7.96 24.13 -0.84
N THR A 100 -9.03 23.61 -1.44
CA THR A 100 -10.18 23.00 -0.73
C THR A 100 -10.08 21.47 -0.61
N VAL A 101 -8.90 20.92 -0.87
CA VAL A 101 -8.68 19.47 -0.90
C VAL A 101 -8.68 18.89 0.51
N GLU A 102 -9.51 17.89 0.71
CA GLU A 102 -9.61 17.06 1.92
C GLU A 102 -9.48 15.59 1.53
N VAL A 103 -8.97 14.77 2.46
CA VAL A 103 -8.79 13.33 2.26
C VAL A 103 -9.41 12.58 3.45
N SER A 104 -10.13 11.49 3.18
CA SER A 104 -10.66 10.58 4.20
C SER A 104 -10.27 9.14 3.86
N ALA A 105 -9.98 8.31 4.86
CA ALA A 105 -9.55 6.91 4.69
C ALA A 105 -10.73 5.93 4.70
#